data_AF-A0A812M898-F1
#
_entry.id   AF-A0A812M898-F1
#
_cell.length_a   1.000
_cell.length_b   1.000
_cell.length_c   1.000
_cell.angle_alpha   90.00
_cell.angle_beta   90.00
_cell.angle_gamma   90.00
#
_symmetry.space_group_name_H-M   'P 1'
#
loop_
_entity.id
_entity.type
_entity.pdbx_description
1 polymer ?
#
loop_
_entity_poly.entity_id
_entity_poly.type
_entity_poly.pdbx_seq_one_letter_code
_entity_poly.pdbx_strand_id
1 'polypeptide(L)'
;MEARSSQELRKVLAIILRVGNYVNHGSGGTGACAFSIETLATTRSFKVGNMSMLQFLCVTLRRANPNFVDELSQSLRHVPAAAREKSVDLQSSIHAFLHEVEFAQKEVSAQPASEGAATLLTNLSSETADIQDASGKAFRACKDLLQFFCTAEEPYECFFLHLSDFVASFRKAWKDGLAAS
;
A
#
# COMPACT_ATOMS: atom_id res chain seq x y z
N MET A 1 7.26 -6.24 1.51
CA MET A 1 6.31 -5.15 1.25
C MET A 1 6.50 -4.64 -0.18
N GLU A 2 5.53 -4.90 -1.07
CA GLU A 2 5.58 -4.56 -2.50
C GLU A 2 5.93 -3.09 -2.76
N ALA A 3 5.21 -2.16 -2.11
CA ALA A 3 5.46 -0.72 -2.24
C ALA A 3 6.89 -0.31 -1.84
N ARG A 4 7.49 -0.97 -0.84
CA ARG A 4 8.88 -0.70 -0.43
C ARG A 4 9.89 -1.28 -1.42
N SER A 5 9.60 -2.43 -2.05
CA SER A 5 10.55 -3.12 -2.94
C SER A 5 10.44 -2.72 -4.41
N SER A 6 9.30 -2.17 -4.87
CA SER A 6 9.04 -1.80 -6.26
C SER A 6 10.08 -0.80 -6.79
N GLN A 7 10.79 -1.20 -7.85
CA GLN A 7 11.76 -0.32 -8.53
C GLN A 7 11.04 0.71 -9.39
N GLU A 8 9.90 0.32 -9.95
CA GLU A 8 9.04 1.11 -10.81
C GLU A 8 8.45 2.27 -10.00
N LEU A 9 7.93 2.00 -8.80
CA LEU A 9 7.43 3.03 -7.91
C LEU A 9 8.55 4.02 -7.52
N ARG A 10 9.74 3.52 -7.16
CA ARG A 10 10.90 4.40 -6.87
C ARG A 10 11.26 5.30 -8.05
N LYS A 11 11.26 4.77 -9.28
CA LYS A 11 11.52 5.56 -10.50
C LYS A 11 10.48 6.66 -10.68
N VAL A 12 9.18 6.34 -10.53
CA VAL A 12 8.10 7.32 -10.61
C VAL A 12 8.28 8.44 -9.58
N LEU A 13 8.48 8.08 -8.31
CA LEU A 13 8.66 9.05 -7.23
C LEU A 13 9.90 9.93 -7.44
N ALA A 14 11.01 9.35 -7.90
CA ALA A 14 12.22 10.10 -8.21
C ALA A 14 12.00 11.13 -9.34
N ILE A 15 11.24 10.78 -10.37
CA ILE A 15 10.90 11.73 -11.45
C ILE A 15 9.99 12.84 -10.93
N ILE A 16 8.95 12.51 -10.14
CA ILE A 16 8.07 13.51 -9.52
C ILE A 16 8.89 14.49 -8.67
N LEU A 17 9.76 13.97 -7.80
CA LEU A 17 10.61 14.80 -6.95
C LEU A 17 11.53 15.70 -7.77
N ARG A 18 12.19 15.16 -8.80
CA ARG A 18 13.11 15.93 -9.65
C ARG A 18 12.39 17.04 -10.42
N VAL A 19 11.25 16.73 -11.02
CA VAL A 19 10.47 17.72 -11.78
C VAL A 19 9.88 18.76 -10.84
N GLY A 20 9.31 18.35 -9.71
CA GLY A 20 8.78 19.27 -8.70
C GLY A 20 9.87 20.21 -8.17
N ASN A 21 11.06 19.70 -7.87
CA ASN A 21 12.19 20.52 -7.44
C ASN A 21 12.61 21.52 -8.52
N TYR A 22 12.72 21.06 -9.77
CA TYR A 22 13.07 21.94 -10.88
C TYR A 22 12.04 23.06 -11.09
N VAL A 23 10.75 22.72 -11.05
CA VAL A 23 9.67 23.71 -11.23
C VAL A 23 9.62 24.71 -10.08
N ASN A 24 9.82 24.27 -8.83
CA ASN A 24 9.68 25.13 -7.66
C ASN A 24 10.93 25.97 -7.36
N HIS A 25 12.13 25.47 -7.67
CA HIS A 25 13.39 26.09 -7.23
C HIS A 25 14.37 26.39 -8.37
N GLY A 26 14.02 26.07 -9.62
CA GLY A 26 14.95 26.15 -10.74
C GLY A 26 16.13 25.17 -10.62
N SER A 27 17.18 25.38 -11.41
CA SER A 27 18.36 24.50 -11.46
C SER A 27 19.36 24.67 -10.32
N GLY A 28 19.22 25.71 -9.49
CA GLY A 28 20.23 26.10 -8.50
C GLY A 28 19.73 26.26 -7.05
N GLY A 29 18.46 25.98 -6.76
CA GLY A 29 17.92 26.09 -5.39
C GLY A 29 18.05 24.81 -4.56
N THR A 30 17.98 24.95 -3.23
CA THR A 30 17.86 23.82 -2.29
C THR A 30 16.47 23.21 -2.38
N GLY A 31 16.29 22.27 -3.32
CA GLY A 31 15.04 21.53 -3.50
C GLY A 31 14.71 20.60 -2.33
N ALA A 32 13.50 20.05 -2.34
CA ALA A 32 13.06 19.07 -1.35
C ALA A 32 13.78 17.72 -1.53
N CYS A 33 13.99 16.98 -0.43
CA CYS A 33 14.52 15.62 -0.47
C CYS A 33 13.43 14.55 -0.56
N ALA A 34 12.19 14.90 -0.21
CA ALA A 34 11.02 14.01 -0.20
C ALA A 34 9.73 14.82 -0.37
N PHE A 35 8.63 14.14 -0.64
CA PHE A 35 7.28 14.72 -0.68
C PHE A 35 6.27 13.73 -0.06
N SER A 36 5.16 14.24 0.46
CA SER A 36 4.08 13.41 1.03
C SER A 36 3.40 12.57 -0.04
N ILE A 37 3.04 11.32 0.26
CA ILE A 37 2.38 10.41 -0.69
C ILE A 37 1.10 11.00 -1.30
N GLU A 38 0.38 11.82 -0.54
CA GLU A 38 -0.83 12.56 -0.99
C GLU A 38 -0.57 13.41 -2.24
N THR A 39 0.67 13.88 -2.43
CA THR A 39 1.09 14.67 -3.60
C THR A 39 0.83 13.93 -4.91
N LEU A 40 0.79 12.58 -4.89
CA LEU A 40 0.46 11.78 -6.06
C LEU A 40 -0.90 12.15 -6.67
N ALA A 41 -1.88 12.54 -5.86
CA ALA A 41 -3.20 12.97 -6.33
C ALA A 41 -3.13 14.24 -7.21
N THR A 42 -2.16 15.11 -6.95
CA THR A 42 -1.99 16.39 -7.67
C THR A 42 -1.34 16.21 -9.04
N THR A 43 -0.75 15.05 -9.35
CA THR A 43 -0.04 14.83 -10.62
C THR A 43 -0.92 14.99 -11.86
N ARG A 44 -2.24 14.85 -11.71
CA ARG A 44 -3.23 15.06 -12.79
C ARG A 44 -3.41 16.54 -13.15
N SER A 45 -3.34 17.43 -12.17
CA SER A 45 -3.59 18.87 -12.33
C SER A 45 -2.29 19.68 -12.42
N PHE A 46 -1.22 19.24 -11.77
CA PHE A 46 0.08 19.91 -11.80
C PHE A 46 0.64 19.97 -13.22
N LYS A 47 0.94 21.17 -13.71
CA LYS A 47 1.41 21.42 -15.08
C LYS A 47 2.93 21.42 -15.16
N VAL A 48 3.45 20.74 -16.18
CA VAL A 48 4.85 20.74 -16.59
C VAL A 48 4.88 21.25 -18.03
N GLY A 49 5.05 22.57 -18.17
CA GLY A 49 4.82 23.26 -19.44
C GLY A 49 3.37 23.10 -19.90
N ASN A 50 3.17 22.52 -21.09
CA ASN A 50 1.84 22.38 -21.70
C ASN A 50 1.09 21.08 -21.31
N MET A 51 1.74 20.15 -20.61
CA MET A 51 1.14 18.88 -20.20
C MET A 51 1.02 18.76 -18.67
N SER A 52 0.23 17.82 -18.17
CA SER A 52 0.24 17.50 -16.73
C SER A 52 1.47 16.67 -16.35
N MET A 53 1.83 16.63 -15.05
CA MET A 53 2.88 15.76 -14.53
C MET A 53 2.60 14.29 -14.87
N LEU A 54 1.34 13.87 -14.79
CA LEU A 54 0.94 12.50 -15.13
C LEU A 54 1.19 12.18 -16.61
N GLN A 55 0.87 13.12 -17.51
CA GLN A 55 1.16 12.98 -18.94
C GLN A 55 2.67 12.98 -19.20
N PHE A 56 3.42 13.85 -18.52
CA PHE A 56 4.88 13.90 -18.59
C PHE A 56 5.53 12.58 -18.16
N LEU A 57 5.05 11.99 -17.06
CA LEU A 57 5.47 10.66 -16.60
C LEU A 57 5.21 9.60 -17.67
N CYS A 58 4.00 9.59 -18.27
CA CYS A 58 3.65 8.63 -19.32
C CYS A 58 4.61 8.72 -20.50
N VAL A 59 4.86 9.92 -21.02
CA VAL A 59 5.76 10.12 -22.17
C VAL A 59 7.20 9.72 -21.83
N THR A 60 7.70 10.17 -20.67
CA THR A 60 9.08 9.92 -20.24
C THR A 60 9.35 8.44 -20.03
N LEU A 61 8.47 7.77 -19.29
CA LEU A 61 8.66 6.36 -18.94
C LEU A 61 8.39 5.45 -20.14
N ARG A 62 7.44 5.78 -21.02
CA ARG A 62 7.16 4.97 -22.22
C ARG A 62 8.33 4.98 -23.19
N ARG A 63 8.96 6.14 -23.39
CA ARG A 63 10.16 6.25 -24.23
C ARG A 63 11.30 5.37 -23.72
N ALA A 64 11.41 5.20 -22.40
CA ALA A 64 12.44 4.35 -21.79
C ALA A 64 12.06 2.87 -21.75
N ASN A 65 10.80 2.55 -21.43
CA ASN A 65 10.26 1.19 -21.39
C ASN A 65 8.75 1.20 -21.71
N PRO A 66 8.33 0.69 -22.88
CA PRO A 66 6.92 0.60 -23.27
C PRO A 66 6.04 -0.25 -22.32
N ASN A 67 6.63 -1.23 -21.63
CA ASN A 67 5.94 -2.15 -20.72
C ASN A 67 5.90 -1.65 -19.26
N PHE A 68 6.47 -0.48 -18.99
CA PHE A 68 6.65 0.04 -17.63
C PHE A 68 5.34 0.07 -16.82
N VAL A 69 4.21 0.39 -17.44
CA VAL A 69 2.92 0.49 -16.75
C VAL A 69 2.41 -0.87 -16.26
N ASP A 70 2.68 -1.93 -17.01
CA ASP A 70 2.28 -3.29 -16.65
C ASP A 70 3.25 -3.85 -15.59
N GLU A 71 4.55 -3.58 -15.71
CA GLU A 71 5.55 -3.87 -14.67
C GLU A 71 5.21 -3.17 -13.34
N LEU A 72 4.87 -1.88 -13.37
CA LEU A 72 4.46 -1.13 -12.18
C LEU A 72 3.20 -1.76 -11.56
N SER A 73 2.19 -2.04 -12.39
CA SER A 73 0.94 -2.66 -11.93
C SER A 73 1.19 -4.03 -11.30
N GLN A 74 2.08 -4.83 -11.88
CA GLN A 74 2.45 -6.14 -11.35
C GLN A 74 3.23 -6.03 -10.05
N SER A 75 4.14 -5.05 -9.94
CA SER A 75 4.94 -4.82 -8.74
C SER A 75 4.13 -4.35 -7.54
N LEU A 76 2.90 -3.85 -7.76
CA LEU A 76 1.97 -3.30 -6.76
C LEU A 76 0.61 -4.02 -6.75
N ARG A 77 0.56 -5.28 -7.20
CA ARG A 77 -0.70 -6.02 -7.44
C ARG A 77 -1.60 -6.17 -6.21
N HIS A 78 -1.06 -6.18 -4.99
CA HIS A 78 -1.86 -6.31 -3.76
C HIS A 78 -2.28 -4.96 -3.16
N VAL A 79 -1.73 -3.84 -3.65
CA VAL A 79 -2.07 -2.50 -3.14
C VAL A 79 -3.57 -2.19 -3.23
N PRO A 80 -4.29 -2.50 -4.33
CA PRO A 80 -5.73 -2.23 -4.41
C PRO A 80 -6.56 -3.04 -3.41
N ALA A 81 -6.11 -4.24 -3.04
CA ALA A 81 -6.77 -5.04 -2.01
C ALA A 81 -6.50 -4.42 -0.62
N ALA A 82 -5.24 -4.10 -0.32
CA ALA A 82 -4.85 -3.47 0.94
C ALA A 82 -5.53 -2.10 1.17
N ALA A 83 -5.84 -1.35 0.11
CA ALA A 83 -6.59 -0.09 0.18
C ALA A 83 -8.06 -0.24 0.58
N ARG A 84 -8.63 -1.45 0.46
CA ARG A 84 -10.05 -1.74 0.80
C ARG A 84 -10.20 -2.28 2.22
N GLU A 85 -9.12 -2.77 2.80
CA GLU A 85 -9.12 -3.25 4.18
C GLU A 85 -9.39 -2.12 5.16
N LYS A 86 -9.96 -2.49 6.30
CA LYS A 86 -10.17 -1.60 7.44
C LYS A 86 -9.35 -2.11 8.59
N SER A 87 -8.21 -1.46 8.83
CA SER A 87 -7.23 -1.93 9.80
C SER A 87 -7.81 -2.04 11.21
N VAL A 88 -8.71 -1.13 11.58
CA VAL A 88 -9.42 -1.11 12.86
C VAL A 88 -10.39 -2.29 12.98
N ASP A 89 -11.16 -2.58 11.93
CA ASP A 89 -12.11 -3.69 11.92
C ASP A 89 -11.36 -5.02 11.97
N LEU A 90 -10.26 -5.16 11.20
CA LEU A 90 -9.42 -6.34 11.20
C LEU A 90 -8.82 -6.62 12.59
N GLN A 91 -8.30 -5.58 13.27
CA GLN A 91 -7.79 -5.72 14.65
C GLN A 91 -8.90 -6.14 15.61
N SER A 92 -10.09 -5.55 15.47
CA SER A 92 -11.25 -5.85 16.32
C SER A 92 -11.73 -7.29 16.13
N SER A 93 -11.84 -7.77 14.88
CA SER A 93 -12.22 -9.15 14.57
C SER A 93 -11.20 -10.16 15.08
N ILE A 94 -9.91 -9.88 14.96
CA ILE A 94 -8.85 -10.74 15.52
C ILE A 94 -8.98 -10.80 17.03
N HIS A 95 -9.12 -9.66 17.71
CA HIS A 95 -9.28 -9.63 19.16
C HIS A 95 -10.52 -10.41 19.63
N ALA A 96 -11.66 -10.25 18.93
CA ALA A 96 -12.88 -10.99 19.23
C ALA A 96 -12.68 -12.51 19.11
N PHE A 97 -12.07 -12.97 18.02
CA PHE A 97 -11.77 -14.40 17.81
C PHE A 97 -10.85 -14.97 18.89
N LEU A 98 -9.77 -14.26 19.23
CA LEU A 98 -8.85 -14.67 20.31
C LEU A 98 -9.58 -14.84 21.65
N HIS A 99 -10.48 -13.89 21.98
CA HIS A 99 -11.25 -13.93 23.21
C HIS A 99 -12.27 -15.09 23.21
N GLU A 100 -12.91 -15.39 22.09
CA GLU A 100 -13.82 -16.53 21.94
C GLU A 100 -13.10 -17.88 22.16
N VAL A 101 -11.90 -18.04 21.60
CA VAL A 101 -11.08 -19.24 21.80
C VAL A 101 -10.63 -19.35 23.25
N GLU A 102 -10.19 -18.26 23.88
CA GLU A 102 -9.81 -18.24 25.30
C GLU A 102 -11.00 -18.62 26.21
N PHE A 103 -12.20 -18.11 25.91
CA PHE A 103 -13.41 -18.45 26.63
C PHE A 103 -13.74 -19.94 26.48
N ALA A 104 -13.73 -20.47 25.26
CA ALA A 104 -13.99 -21.88 25.00
C ALA A 104 -12.97 -22.80 25.70
N GLN A 105 -11.70 -22.39 25.77
CA GLN A 105 -10.64 -23.10 26.49
C GLN A 105 -10.95 -23.21 28.00
N LYS A 106 -11.48 -22.14 28.61
CA LYS A 106 -11.88 -22.12 30.03
C LYS A 106 -13.07 -23.04 30.29
N GLU A 107 -14.07 -23.02 29.43
CA GLU A 107 -15.27 -23.87 29.57
C GLU A 107 -14.93 -25.37 29.49
N VAL A 108 -14.07 -25.77 28.55
CA VAL A 108 -13.59 -27.16 28.42
C VAL A 108 -12.67 -27.56 29.58
N SER A 109 -11.95 -26.61 30.19
CA SER A 109 -11.15 -26.91 31.38
C SER A 109 -12.01 -27.08 32.64
N ALA A 110 -13.20 -26.47 32.68
CA ALA A 110 -14.12 -26.50 33.81
C ALA A 110 -15.08 -27.71 33.80
N GLN A 111 -15.32 -28.32 32.65
CA GLN A 111 -16.23 -29.46 32.49
C GLN A 111 -15.57 -30.59 31.70
N PRO A 112 -15.92 -31.87 31.93
CA PRO A 112 -15.41 -32.96 31.11
C PRO A 112 -15.87 -32.79 29.65
N ALA A 113 -14.95 -32.36 28.81
CA ALA A 113 -15.20 -32.15 27.39
C ALA A 113 -15.14 -33.47 26.61
N SER A 114 -15.88 -33.52 25.51
CA SER A 114 -15.75 -34.61 24.55
C SER A 114 -14.39 -34.55 23.85
N GLU A 115 -13.91 -35.71 23.38
CA GLU A 115 -12.66 -35.82 22.61
C GLU A 115 -12.67 -34.90 21.36
N GLY A 116 -13.85 -34.73 20.74
CA GLY A 116 -14.05 -33.80 19.62
C GLY A 116 -13.88 -32.33 20.02
N ALA A 117 -14.39 -31.93 21.18
CA ALA A 117 -14.22 -30.56 21.69
C ALA A 117 -12.76 -30.26 22.07
N ALA A 118 -12.06 -31.22 22.68
CA ALA A 118 -10.64 -31.09 22.99
C ALA A 118 -9.76 -30.98 21.72
N THR A 119 -10.07 -31.78 20.69
CA THR A 119 -9.37 -31.73 19.41
C THR A 119 -9.61 -30.39 18.70
N LEU A 120 -10.86 -29.91 18.68
CA LEU A 120 -11.21 -28.63 18.09
C LEU A 120 -10.48 -27.46 18.77
N LEU A 121 -10.42 -27.45 20.10
CA LEU A 121 -9.69 -26.41 20.85
C LEU A 121 -8.19 -26.41 20.57
N THR A 122 -7.59 -27.59 20.42
CA THR A 122 -6.17 -27.70 20.06
C THR A 122 -5.91 -27.04 18.69
N ASN A 123 -6.78 -27.31 17.72
CA ASN A 123 -6.68 -26.69 16.39
C ASN A 123 -6.89 -25.17 16.44
N LEU A 124 -7.93 -24.72 17.15
CA LEU A 124 -8.24 -23.28 17.29
C LEU A 124 -7.14 -22.52 18.03
N SER A 125 -6.49 -23.15 19.01
CA SER A 125 -5.35 -22.56 19.73
C SER A 125 -4.14 -22.39 18.82
N SER A 126 -3.86 -23.40 17.97
CA SER A 126 -2.81 -23.30 16.96
C SER A 126 -3.11 -22.19 15.94
N GLU A 127 -4.34 -22.15 15.43
CA GLU A 127 -4.77 -21.14 14.45
C GLU A 127 -4.74 -19.71 15.04
N THR A 128 -5.12 -19.57 16.30
CA THR A 128 -5.01 -18.34 17.08
C THR A 128 -3.57 -17.83 17.15
N ALA A 129 -2.62 -18.72 17.44
CA ALA A 129 -1.19 -18.37 17.48
C ALA A 129 -0.68 -17.91 16.11
N ASP A 130 -1.07 -18.63 15.04
CA ASP A 130 -0.70 -18.29 13.66
C ASP A 130 -1.27 -16.94 13.22
N ILE A 131 -2.56 -16.68 13.51
CA ILE A 131 -3.23 -15.41 13.20
C ILE A 131 -2.56 -14.26 13.95
N GLN A 132 -2.26 -14.44 15.24
CA GLN A 132 -1.65 -13.40 16.04
C GLN A 132 -0.24 -13.05 15.54
N ASP A 133 0.57 -14.05 15.18
CA ASP A 133 1.89 -13.83 14.60
C ASP A 133 1.80 -13.16 13.21
N ALA A 134 0.94 -13.66 12.32
CA ALA A 134 0.74 -13.11 10.99
C ALA A 134 0.25 -11.66 11.04
N SER A 135 -0.74 -11.38 11.88
CA SER A 135 -1.28 -10.05 12.14
C SER A 135 -0.22 -9.11 12.71
N GLY A 136 0.52 -9.55 13.72
CA GLY A 136 1.62 -8.77 14.29
C GLY A 136 2.71 -8.44 13.26
N LYS A 137 3.07 -9.39 12.39
CA LYS A 137 4.01 -9.17 11.28
C LYS A 137 3.45 -8.18 10.26
N ALA A 138 2.17 -8.30 9.89
CA ALA A 138 1.53 -7.41 8.93
C ALA A 138 1.49 -5.95 9.44
N PHE A 139 1.02 -5.72 10.66
CA PHE A 139 0.93 -4.38 11.23
C PHE A 139 2.31 -3.74 11.45
N ARG A 140 3.32 -4.51 11.87
CA ARG A 140 4.71 -4.03 11.92
C ARG A 140 5.21 -3.61 10.54
N ALA A 141 4.97 -4.45 9.52
CA ALA A 141 5.37 -4.12 8.16
C ALA A 141 4.69 -2.85 7.63
N CYS A 142 3.40 -2.63 7.95
CA CYS A 142 2.67 -1.41 7.60
C CYS A 142 3.27 -0.19 8.29
N LYS A 143 3.57 -0.28 9.59
CA LYS A 143 4.22 0.80 10.35
C LYS A 143 5.59 1.17 9.76
N ASP A 144 6.42 0.17 9.47
CA ASP A 144 7.73 0.38 8.84
C ASP A 144 7.60 1.03 7.46
N LEU A 145 6.54 0.70 6.72
CA LEU A 145 6.27 1.28 5.40
C LEU A 145 5.89 2.75 5.52
N LEU A 146 4.98 3.10 6.42
CA LEU A 146 4.59 4.50 6.65
C LEU A 146 5.80 5.34 7.08
N GLN A 147 6.61 4.80 8.00
CA GLN A 147 7.85 5.46 8.43
C GLN A 147 8.83 5.64 7.26
N PHE A 148 8.98 4.64 6.40
CA PHE A 148 9.85 4.72 5.22
C PHE A 148 9.39 5.81 4.24
N PHE A 149 8.09 5.99 4.08
CA PHE A 149 7.50 7.03 3.23
C PHE A 149 7.31 8.38 3.95
N CYS A 150 7.80 8.52 5.19
CA CYS A 150 7.65 9.71 6.03
C CYS A 150 6.20 10.18 6.14
N THR A 151 5.23 9.26 6.11
CA THR A 151 3.81 9.58 6.28
C THR A 151 3.39 9.32 7.73
N ALA A 152 2.55 10.22 8.26
CA ALA A 152 1.94 10.09 9.57
C ALA A 152 0.53 9.46 9.48
N GLU A 153 0.12 8.94 8.31
CA GLU A 153 -1.23 8.46 8.06
C GLU A 153 -1.51 7.13 8.77
N GLU A 154 -2.22 7.19 9.90
CA GLU A 154 -3.15 6.13 10.28
C GLU A 154 -4.56 6.61 9.93
N PRO A 155 -5.41 5.79 9.27
CA PRO A 155 -5.29 4.35 9.03
C PRO A 155 -4.38 3.93 7.84
N TYR A 156 -3.77 2.74 7.89
CA TYR A 156 -2.84 2.21 6.86
C TYR A 156 -3.45 2.17 5.45
N GLU A 157 -4.76 1.93 5.36
CA GLU A 157 -5.51 1.87 4.10
C GLU A 157 -5.49 3.20 3.32
N CYS A 158 -5.34 4.36 3.99
CA CYS A 158 -5.24 5.66 3.32
C CYS A 158 -3.99 5.76 2.43
N PHE A 159 -2.84 5.31 2.94
CA PHE A 159 -1.61 5.23 2.18
C PHE A 159 -1.77 4.37 0.92
N PHE A 160 -2.38 3.18 1.08
CA PHE A 160 -2.62 2.28 -0.04
C PHE A 160 -3.64 2.85 -1.03
N LEU A 161 -4.63 3.60 -0.56
CA LEU A 161 -5.61 4.28 -1.41
C LEU A 161 -4.92 5.31 -2.32
N HIS A 162 -4.05 6.16 -1.78
CA HIS A 162 -3.29 7.13 -2.58
C HIS A 162 -2.46 6.47 -3.69
N LEU A 163 -1.79 5.36 -3.36
CA LEU A 163 -1.04 4.58 -4.35
C LEU A 163 -1.96 3.92 -5.39
N SER A 164 -3.06 3.31 -4.95
CA SER A 164 -4.02 2.63 -5.83
C SER A 164 -4.64 3.61 -6.84
N ASP A 165 -5.10 4.77 -6.36
CA ASP A 165 -5.71 5.80 -7.21
C ASP A 165 -4.71 6.39 -8.20
N PHE A 166 -3.46 6.59 -7.76
CA PHE A 166 -2.39 7.01 -8.64
C PHE A 166 -2.11 5.98 -9.74
N VAL A 167 -1.92 4.70 -9.39
CA VAL A 167 -1.63 3.63 -10.37
C VAL A 167 -2.79 3.49 -11.36
N ALA A 168 -4.03 3.55 -10.90
CA ALA A 168 -5.22 3.51 -11.76
C ALA A 168 -5.25 4.70 -12.74
N SER A 169 -5.01 5.91 -12.23
CA SER A 169 -4.96 7.13 -13.04
C SER A 169 -3.81 7.09 -14.05
N PHE A 170 -2.63 6.63 -13.64
CA PHE A 170 -1.45 6.49 -14.48
C PHE A 170 -1.69 5.48 -15.60
N ARG A 171 -2.27 4.32 -15.27
CA ARG A 171 -2.62 3.30 -16.27
C ARG A 171 -3.63 3.81 -17.29
N LYS A 172 -4.63 4.58 -16.85
CA LYS A 172 -5.60 5.21 -17.75
C LYS A 172 -4.92 6.21 -18.68
N ALA A 173 -4.16 7.15 -18.13
CA ALA A 173 -3.42 8.14 -18.92
C ALA A 173 -2.43 7.49 -19.90
N TRP A 174 -1.82 6.37 -19.53
CA TRP A 174 -0.97 5.60 -20.41
C TRP A 174 -1.75 5.07 -21.62
N LYS A 175 -2.90 4.44 -21.40
CA LYS A 175 -3.74 3.94 -22.51
C LYS A 175 -4.25 5.06 -23.41
N ASP A 176 -4.73 6.16 -22.81
CA ASP A 176 -5.27 7.30 -23.56
C ASP A 176 -4.18 7.92 -24.46
N GLY A 177 -2.95 8.01 -23.96
CA GLY A 177 -1.80 8.48 -24.74
C GLY A 177 -1.32 7.52 -25.83
N LEU A 178 -1.82 6.28 -25.92
CA LEU A 178 -1.60 5.37 -27.06
C LEU A 178 -2.68 5.54 -28.14
N ALA A 179 -3.89 5.98 -27.76
CA ALA A 179 -4.98 6.22 -28.70
C ALA A 179 -4.84 7.54 -29.48
N ALA A 180 -3.99 8.44 -29.01
CA ALA A 180 -3.74 9.76 -29.61
C ALA A 180 -2.45 9.84 -30.46
N SER A 181 -1.73 8.72 -30.63
CA SER A 181 -0.48 8.58 -31.39
C SER A 181 -0.66 7.65 -32.58
#